data_AF-A0A7X6ZVQ5-F1
#
_entry.id   AF-A0A7X6ZVQ5-F1
#
_cell.length_a   1.000
_cell.length_b   1.000
_cell.length_c   1.000
_cell.angle_alpha   90.00
_cell.angle_beta   90.00
_cell.angle_gamma   90.00
#
_symmetry.space_group_name_H-M   'P 1'
#
loop_
_entity.id
_entity.type
_entity.pdbx_description
1 polymer ?
#
loop_
_entity_poly.entity_id
_entity_poly.type
_entity_poly.pdbx_seq_one_letter_code
_entity_poly.pdbx_strand_id
1 'polypeptide(L)' 'MTDVRNVFITKEVADILKINPSYLLRLAKSMEFSPNEMREAGKRNYLFSKEAVEKLKSRNEK' A
#
# COMPACT_ATOMS: atom_id res chain seq x y z
N MET A 1 -3.69 17.35 -11.92
CA MET A 1 -4.14 16.02 -12.40
C MET A 1 -3.28 15.00 -11.69
N THR A 2 -3.80 14.34 -10.67
CA THR A 2 -3.06 13.31 -9.92
C THR A 2 -2.95 12.08 -10.82
N ASP A 3 -1.73 11.72 -11.21
CA ASP A 3 -1.45 10.71 -12.22
C ASP A 3 -1.98 9.34 -11.77
N VAL A 4 -3.12 8.92 -12.33
CA VAL A 4 -3.84 7.66 -12.04
C VAL A 4 -3.09 6.40 -12.52
N ARG A 5 -1.84 6.54 -12.98
CA ARG A 5 -1.12 5.48 -13.70
C ARG A 5 -0.27 4.55 -12.82
N ASN A 6 -0.01 4.91 -11.56
CA ASN A 6 0.81 4.09 -10.66
C ASN A 6 0.04 3.66 -9.41
N VAL A 7 -0.79 2.64 -9.59
CA VAL A 7 -1.45 1.90 -8.49
C VAL A 7 -0.84 0.52 -8.38
N PHE A 8 -0.59 0.08 -7.16
CA PHE A 8 0.03 -1.20 -6.84
C PHE A 8 -0.94 -2.08 -6.06
N ILE A 9 -0.95 -3.38 -6.31
CA ILE A 9 -1.73 -4.32 -5.50
C ILE A 9 -0.96 -4.74 -4.25
N THR A 10 -1.67 -5.27 -3.25
CA THR A 10 -1.08 -5.77 -1.99
C THR A 10 0.15 -6.67 -2.21
N LYS A 11 0.10 -7.55 -3.23
CA LYS A 11 1.22 -8.43 -3.56
C LYS A 11 2.45 -7.65 -4.03
N GLU A 12 2.28 -6.72 -4.97
CA GLU A 12 3.39 -5.91 -5.50
C GLU A 12 4.04 -5.07 -4.41
N VAL A 13 3.23 -4.43 -3.56
CA VAL A 13 3.73 -3.64 -2.44
C VAL A 13 4.48 -4.50 -1.43
N ALA A 14 3.97 -5.70 -1.15
CA ALA A 14 4.65 -6.67 -0.28
C ALA A 14 6.00 -7.12 -0.85
N ASP A 15 6.06 -7.36 -2.17
CA ASP A 15 7.29 -7.72 -2.88
C ASP A 15 8.31 -6.56 -2.87
N ILE A 16 7.87 -5.32 -3.09
CA ILE A 16 8.71 -4.10 -3.04
C ILE A 16 9.33 -3.92 -1.65
N LEU A 17 8.52 -4.06 -0.61
CA LEU A 17 8.93 -3.88 0.78
C LEU A 17 9.61 -5.13 1.36
N LYS A 18 9.61 -6.26 0.63
CA LYS A 18 10.09 -7.57 1.08
C LYS A 18 9.47 -8.02 2.41
N ILE A 19 8.17 -7.76 2.59
CA ILE A 19 7.41 -8.14 3.79
C ILE A 19 6.25 -9.05 3.43
N ASN A 20 5.69 -9.74 4.44
CA ASN A 20 4.50 -10.57 4.24
C ASN A 20 3.25 -9.69 3.94
N PRO A 21 2.43 -10.03 2.93
CA PRO A 21 1.16 -9.34 2.65
C PRO A 21 0.26 -9.16 3.89
N SER A 22 0.17 -10.15 4.77
CA SER A 22 -0.62 -10.06 6.01
C SER A 22 -0.07 -9.00 6.97
N TYR A 23 1.26 -8.87 7.03
CA TYR A 23 1.92 -7.85 7.84
C TYR A 23 1.75 -6.46 7.23
N LEU A 24 1.89 -6.34 5.90
CA LEU A 24 1.61 -5.13 5.15
C LEU A 24 0.18 -4.61 5.43
N LEU A 25 -0.84 -5.47 5.36
CA LEU A 25 -2.22 -5.08 5.61
C LEU A 25 -2.43 -4.58 7.04
N ARG A 26 -1.79 -5.23 8.03
CA ARG A 26 -1.84 -4.78 9.42
C ARG A 26 -1.19 -3.41 9.57
N LEU A 27 -0.03 -3.21 8.95
CA LEU A 27 0.73 -1.96 9.01
C LEU A 27 -0.04 -0.84 8.30
N ALA A 28 -0.63 -1.11 7.15
CA ALA A 28 -1.42 -0.16 6.39
C ALA A 28 -2.69 0.27 7.13
N LYS A 29 -3.36 -0.66 7.83
CA LYS A 29 -4.48 -0.32 8.72
C LYS A 29 -4.08 0.60 9.87
N SER A 30 -2.84 0.51 10.36
CA SER A 30 -2.32 1.40 11.40
C SER A 30 -1.85 2.77 10.88
N MET A 31 -1.80 2.98 9.55
CA MET A 31 -1.32 4.23 8.94
C MET A 31 -2.44 5.17 8.48
N GLU A 32 -3.71 4.82 8.72
CA GLU A 32 -4.89 5.66 8.41
C GLU A 32 -4.81 6.32 7.02
N PHE A 33 -4.56 5.51 5.98
CA PHE A 33 -4.50 5.99 4.61
C PHE A 33 -5.83 6.59 4.15
N SER A 34 -5.74 7.63 3.32
CA SER A 34 -6.92 8.20 2.68
C SER A 34 -7.52 7.23 1.66
N PRO A 35 -8.83 7.32 1.33
CA PRO A 35 -9.46 6.47 0.31
C PRO A 35 -8.81 6.54 -1.09
N ASN A 36 -8.12 7.65 -1.38
CA ASN A 36 -7.34 7.82 -2.62
C ASN A 36 -5.98 7.11 -2.58
N GLU A 37 -5.46 6.83 -1.38
CA GLU A 37 -4.15 6.22 -1.14
C GLU A 37 -4.24 4.71 -0.99
N MET A 38 -5.23 4.25 -0.23
CA MET A 38 -5.52 2.83 -0.08
C MET A 38 -7.01 2.58 -0.28
N ARG A 39 -7.34 1.66 -1.18
CA ARG A 39 -8.74 1.23 -1.40
C ARG A 39 -8.84 -0.27 -1.61
N GLU A 40 -9.99 -0.82 -1.25
CA GLU A 40 -10.30 -2.22 -1.54
C GLU A 40 -10.52 -2.42 -3.04
N ALA A 41 -9.92 -3.47 -3.58
CA ALA A 41 -10.01 -3.83 -4.99
C ALA A 41 -10.51 -5.27 -5.21
N GLY A 42 -10.98 -5.92 -4.15
CA GLY A 42 -11.56 -7.26 -4.18
C GLY A 42 -11.42 -8.01 -2.87
N LYS A 43 -11.74 -9.31 -2.90
CA LYS A 43 -11.70 -10.18 -1.71
C LYS A 43 -10.25 -10.35 -1.26
N ARG A 44 -9.85 -9.60 -0.23
CA ARG A 44 -8.49 -9.58 0.39
C ARG A 44 -7.40 -8.92 -0.46
N ASN A 45 -7.76 -8.07 -1.41
CA ASN A 45 -6.78 -7.31 -2.18
C ASN A 45 -7.05 -5.82 -2.06
N TYR A 46 -5.99 -5.06 -1.83
CA TYR A 46 -6.02 -3.61 -1.72
C TYR A 46 -5.16 -3.00 -2.83
N LEU A 47 -5.60 -1.86 -3.33
CA LEU A 47 -4.81 -0.99 -4.20
C LEU A 47 -4.18 0.09 -3.34
N PHE A 48 -2.90 0.34 -3.63
CA PHE A 48 -2.08 1.36 -3.01
C PHE A 48 -1.64 2.34 -4.09
N SER A 49 -1.81 3.63 -3.84
CA SER A 49 -1.18 4.64 -4.68
C SER A 49 0.33 4.62 -4.47
N LYS A 50 1.08 5.15 -5.44
CA LYS A 50 2.52 5.37 -5.28
C LYS A 50 2.86 6.11 -3.98
N GLU A 51 2.07 7.11 -3.61
CA GLU A 51 2.25 7.87 -2.36
C GLU A 51 2.12 6.99 -1.11
N ALA A 52 1.14 6.07 -1.10
CA ALA A 52 0.97 5.12 -0.01
C ALA A 52 2.18 4.19 0.12
N VAL A 53 2.71 3.70 -1.02
CA VAL A 53 3.90 2.83 -1.04
C VAL A 53 5.13 3.56 -0.53
N GLU A 54 5.34 4.81 -0.92
CA GLU A 54 6.46 5.63 -0.41
C GLU A 54 6.35 5.83 1.11
N LYS A 55 5.16 6.15 1.63
CA LYS A 55 4.91 6.27 3.08
C LYS A 55 5.22 4.97 3.82
N LEU A 56 4.81 3.82 3.27
CA LEU A 56 5.11 2.50 3.83
C LEU A 56 6.62 2.21 3.84
N LYS A 57 7.32 2.59 2.77
CA LYS A 57 8.77 2.39 2.63
C LYS A 57 9.54 3.21 3.65
N SER A 58 9.23 4.50 3.78
CA SER A 58 9.88 5.39 4.77
C SER A 58 9.71 4.94 6.22
N ARG A 59 8.67 4.13 6.51
CA ARG A 59 8.47 3.55 7.84
C ARG A 59 9.22 2.23 8.05
N ASN A 60 9.45 1.45 6.99
CA ASN A 60 10.19 0.20 7.07
C ASN A 60 11.71 0.41 7.16
N GLU A 61 12.21 1.59 6.76
CA GLU A 61 13.63 1.98 6.87
C GLU A 61 14.01 2.62 8.22
N LYS A 62 13.04 2.79 9.14
CA LYS A 62 13.28 3.26 10.51
C LYS A 62 13.33 2.11 11.51
#